data_AF-A0A378LCW3-F1
#
_entry.id   AF-A0A378LCW3-F1
#
_cell.length_a   1.000
_cell.length_b   1.000
_cell.length_c   1.000
_cell.angle_alpha   90.00
_cell.angle_beta   90.00
_cell.angle_gamma   90.00
#
_symmetry.space_group_name_H-M   'P 1'
#
loop_
_entity.id
_entity.type
_entity.pdbx_description
1 polymer ?
#
loop_
_entity_poly.entity_id
_entity_poly.type
_entity_poly.pdbx_seq_one_letter_code
_entity_poly.pdbx_strand_id
1 'polypeptide(L)'
;MSRETWELIKSSKNFYVNSYRRGLITLILSLILNCIFGVLIAYIHLTEPERDFYATSGIAPPIQLQPLSAPNYSSNALLPPDPPAENEDKLIPQ
;
A
#
# COMPACT_ATOMS: atom_id res chain seq x y z
N MET A 1 -50.36 -35.21 -19.63
CA MET A 1 -49.11 -34.80 -18.95
C MET A 1 -49.10 -35.48 -17.58
N SER A 2 -48.08 -36.28 -17.25
CA SER A 2 -48.04 -37.04 -16.01
C SER A 2 -47.68 -36.15 -14.82
N ARG A 3 -48.13 -36.50 -13.60
CA ARG A 3 -47.73 -35.76 -12.38
C ARG A 3 -46.21 -35.70 -12.19
N GLU A 4 -45.52 -36.76 -12.59
CA GLU A 4 -44.06 -36.83 -12.55
C GLU A 4 -43.40 -35.77 -13.45
N THR A 5 -43.88 -35.60 -14.68
CA THR A 5 -43.35 -34.56 -15.59
C THR A 5 -43.58 -33.15 -15.05
N TRP A 6 -44.69 -32.91 -14.34
CA TRP A 6 -44.94 -31.62 -13.69
C TRP A 6 -43.99 -31.34 -12.52
N GLU A 7 -43.76 -32.32 -11.63
CA GLU A 7 -42.82 -32.16 -10.51
C GLU A 7 -41.37 -31.99 -10.99
N LEU A 8 -40.98 -32.66 -12.07
CA LEU A 8 -39.65 -32.51 -12.67
C LEU A 8 -39.43 -31.09 -13.23
N ILE A 9 -40.44 -30.52 -13.90
CA ILE A 9 -40.41 -29.13 -14.39
C ILE A 9 -40.34 -28.14 -13.22
N LYS A 10 -41.10 -28.38 -12.15
CA LYS A 10 -41.11 -27.52 -10.96
C LYS A 10 -39.76 -27.55 -10.22
N SER A 11 -39.19 -28.75 -10.04
CA SER A 11 -37.89 -28.96 -9.41
C SER A 11 -36.76 -28.29 -10.20
N SER A 12 -36.70 -28.51 -11.51
CA SER A 12 -35.67 -27.90 -12.36
C SER A 12 -35.74 -26.38 -12.34
N LYS A 13 -36.94 -25.79 -12.41
CA LYS A 13 -37.11 -24.33 -12.30
C LYS A 13 -36.61 -23.77 -10.96
N ASN A 14 -36.92 -24.45 -9.85
CA ASN A 14 -36.41 -24.07 -8.53
C ASN A 14 -34.88 -24.19 -8.43
N PHE A 15 -34.29 -25.21 -9.03
CA PHE A 15 -32.84 -25.38 -9.09
C PHE A 15 -32.16 -24.21 -9.82
N TYR A 16 -32.68 -23.79 -10.98
CA TYR A 16 -32.16 -22.64 -11.72
C TYR A 16 -32.29 -21.34 -10.90
N VAL A 17 -33.48 -21.07 -10.33
CA VAL A 17 -33.70 -19.85 -9.54
C VAL A 17 -32.75 -19.79 -8.33
N ASN A 18 -32.57 -20.91 -7.63
CA ASN A 18 -31.69 -20.95 -6.47
C ASN A 18 -30.21 -20.79 -6.86
N SER A 19 -29.80 -21.38 -7.98
CA SER A 19 -28.44 -21.25 -8.51
C SER A 19 -28.13 -19.81 -8.92
N TYR A 20 -29.05 -19.15 -9.63
CA TYR A 20 -28.90 -17.74 -10.00
C TYR A 20 -28.88 -16.81 -8.79
N ARG A 21 -29.74 -17.03 -7.79
CA ARG A 21 -29.73 -16.23 -6.56
C ARG A 21 -28.43 -16.37 -5.80
N ARG A 22 -27.91 -17.59 -5.66
CA ARG A 22 -26.61 -17.84 -5.02
C ARG A 22 -25.48 -17.17 -5.79
N GLY A 23 -25.46 -17.30 -7.12
CA GLY A 23 -24.50 -16.63 -7.99
C GLY A 23 -24.52 -15.11 -7.84
N LEU A 24 -25.72 -14.52 -7.81
CA LEU A 24 -25.90 -13.09 -7.60
C LEU A 24 -25.39 -12.64 -6.22
N ILE A 25 -25.70 -13.39 -5.15
CA ILE A 25 -25.21 -13.09 -3.80
C ILE A 25 -23.69 -13.17 -3.75
N THR A 26 -23.07 -14.20 -4.34
CA THR A 26 -21.60 -14.30 -4.39
C THR A 26 -20.97 -13.15 -5.18
N LEU A 27 -21.61 -12.69 -6.26
CA LEU A 27 -21.13 -11.56 -7.05
C LEU A 27 -21.28 -10.23 -6.31
N ILE A 28 -22.38 -10.02 -5.58
CA ILE A 28 -22.57 -8.85 -4.73
C ILE A 28 -21.52 -8.85 -3.60
N LEU A 29 -21.29 -10.01 -2.96
CA LEU A 29 -20.28 -10.13 -1.91
C LEU A 29 -18.87 -9.86 -2.44
N SER A 30 -18.50 -10.36 -3.62
CA SER A 30 -17.19 -10.07 -4.21
C SER A 30 -17.02 -8.60 -4.57
N LEU A 31 -18.09 -7.94 -5.04
CA LEU A 31 -18.08 -6.50 -5.32
C LEU A 31 -17.88 -5.69 -4.04
N ILE A 32 -18.64 -6.00 -2.97
CA ILE A 32 -18.49 -5.34 -1.67
C ILE A 32 -17.07 -5.50 -1.14
N LEU A 33 -16.50 -6.71 -1.23
CA LEU A 33 -15.14 -6.97 -0.78
C LEU A 33 -14.10 -6.15 -1.57
N ASN A 34 -14.28 -6.02 -2.89
CA ASN A 34 -13.42 -5.16 -3.71
C ASN A 34 -13.54 -3.68 -3.31
N CYS A 35 -14.76 -3.19 -3.04
CA CYS A 35 -14.94 -1.83 -2.55
C CYS A 35 -14.24 -1.60 -1.21
N ILE A 36 -14.32 -2.57 -0.28
CA ILE A 36 -13.62 -2.50 1.01
C ILE A 36 -12.10 -2.43 0.79
N PHE A 37 -11.54 -3.28 -0.08
CA PHE A 37 -10.11 -3.21 -0.39
C PHE A 37 -9.71 -1.88 -1.03
N GLY A 38 -10.52 -1.34 -1.94
CA GLY A 38 -10.28 -0.02 -2.51
C GLY A 38 -10.25 1.10 -1.47
N VAL A 39 -11.19 1.09 -0.52
CA VAL A 39 -11.23 2.05 0.59
C VAL A 39 -10.02 1.88 1.51
N LEU A 40 -9.63 0.64 1.84
CA LEU A 40 -8.46 0.38 2.68
C LEU A 40 -7.16 0.88 2.04
N ILE A 41 -6.97 0.63 0.74
CA ILE A 41 -5.80 1.12 0.00
C ILE A 41 -5.77 2.65 0.02
N ALA A 42 -6.92 3.29 -0.26
CA ALA A 42 -7.03 4.74 -0.22
C ALA A 42 -6.74 5.30 1.19
N TYR A 43 -7.25 4.64 2.23
CA TYR A 43 -6.99 5.03 3.62
C TYR A 43 -5.50 4.99 3.94
N ILE A 44 -4.81 3.89 3.61
CA ILE A 44 -3.37 3.74 3.84
C ILE A 44 -2.58 4.85 3.16
N HIS A 45 -2.88 5.16 1.89
CA HIS A 45 -2.18 6.22 1.17
C HIS A 45 -2.46 7.62 1.69
N LEU A 46 -3.66 7.88 2.22
CA LEU A 46 -4.01 9.20 2.75
C LEU A 46 -3.54 9.42 4.19
N THR A 47 -3.25 8.36 4.93
CA THR A 47 -2.74 8.42 6.31
C THR A 47 -1.26 8.06 6.42
N GLU A 48 -0.57 7.85 5.29
CA GLU A 48 0.87 7.63 5.28
C GLU A 48 1.57 8.86 5.88
N PRO A 49 2.30 8.72 7.00
CA PRO A 49 3.00 9.85 7.60
C PRO A 49 4.10 10.32 6.64
N GLU A 50 4.37 11.62 6.65
CA GLU A 50 5.49 12.15 5.89
C GLU A 50 6.79 11.45 6.31
N ARG A 51 7.54 10.97 5.32
CA ARG A 51 8.76 10.22 5.58
C ARG A 51 9.85 11.17 6.04
N ASP A 52 10.36 10.92 7.24
CA ASP A 52 11.55 11.59 7.73
C ASP A 52 12.80 11.07 6.99
N PHE A 53 13.67 12.01 6.62
CA PHE A 53 14.95 11.71 6.00
C PHE A 53 16.07 12.18 6.92
N TYR A 54 17.18 11.45 6.95
CA TYR A 54 18.34 11.78 7.78
C TYR A 54 19.61 11.67 6.95
N ALA A 55 20.54 12.61 7.13
CA ALA A 55 21.89 12.56 6.59
C ALA A 55 22.88 12.19 7.70
N THR A 56 23.87 11.37 7.35
CA THR A 56 25.00 11.00 8.23
C THR A 56 26.30 11.09 7.45
N SER A 57 27.33 11.68 8.06
CA SER A 57 28.68 11.76 7.50
C SER A 57 29.71 10.93 8.28
N GLY A 58 29.27 10.11 9.24
CA GLY A 58 30.13 9.22 10.03
C GLY A 58 31.02 9.92 11.06
N ILE A 59 31.07 11.27 11.04
CA ILE A 59 31.82 12.11 11.99
C ILE A 59 30.86 12.94 12.84
N ALA A 60 29.81 13.51 12.22
CA ALA A 60 28.79 14.31 12.89
C ALA A 60 27.55 13.48 13.27
N PRO A 61 26.77 13.89 14.29
CA PRO A 61 25.49 13.24 14.60
C PRO A 61 24.51 13.32 13.41
N PRO A 62 23.58 12.36 13.26
CA PRO A 62 22.60 12.38 12.18
C PRO A 62 21.76 13.67 12.20
N ILE A 63 21.63 14.30 11.03
CA ILE A 63 20.85 15.54 10.85
C ILE A 63 19.54 15.18 10.15
N GLN A 64 18.39 15.60 10.71
CA GLN A 64 17.09 15.46 10.05
C GLN A 64 17.01 16.40 8.85
N LEU A 65 16.71 15.84 7.69
CA LEU A 65 16.58 16.54 6.43
C LEU A 65 15.13 17.01 6.24
N GLN A 66 15.00 18.19 5.65
CA GLN A 66 13.71 18.70 5.20
C GLN A 66 13.45 18.19 3.77
N PRO A 67 12.37 17.43 3.53
CA PRO A 67 12.03 16.98 2.19
C PRO A 67 11.71 18.18 1.29
N LEU A 68 12.19 18.13 0.04
CA LEU A 68 11.89 19.12 -0.99
C LEU A 68 10.88 18.57 -1.99
N SER A 69 9.98 19.43 -2.44
CA SER A 69 9.00 19.12 -3.49
C SER A 69 9.61 19.12 -4.90
N ALA A 70 10.79 19.69 -5.08
CA ALA A 70 11.51 19.78 -6.35
C ALA A 70 13.03 19.64 -6.15
N PRO A 71 13.79 19.20 -7.17
CA PRO A 71 15.24 19.17 -7.11
C PRO A 71 15.83 20.56 -6.85
N ASN A 72 16.93 20.62 -6.11
CA ASN A 72 17.68 21.86 -5.93
C ASN A 72 18.49 22.16 -7.21
N TYR A 73 18.08 23.19 -7.96
CA TYR A 73 18.79 23.70 -9.14
C TYR A 73 19.72 24.88 -8.83
N SER A 74 19.81 25.30 -7.56
CA SER A 74 20.74 26.36 -7.17
C SER A 74 22.17 25.84 -7.06
N SER A 75 23.15 26.73 -7.24
CA SER A 75 24.57 26.41 -7.03
C SER A 75 24.96 26.30 -5.55
N ASN A 76 24.02 26.53 -4.63
CA ASN A 76 24.25 26.46 -3.19
C ASN A 76 23.88 25.07 -2.67
N ALA A 77 24.79 24.46 -1.92
CA ALA A 77 24.50 23.24 -1.19
C ALA A 77 23.47 23.50 -0.09
N LEU A 78 22.54 22.55 0.11
CA LEU A 78 21.51 22.63 1.15
C LEU A 78 22.05 22.31 2.54
N LEU A 79 23.14 21.54 2.59
CA LEU A 79 23.79 21.14 3.83
C LEU A 79 25.12 21.88 3.96
N PRO A 80 25.51 22.23 5.19
CA PRO A 80 26.86 22.73 5.44
C PRO A 80 27.89 21.67 5.06
N PRO A 81 29.11 22.07 4.66
CA PRO A 81 30.19 21.14 4.39
C PRO A 81 30.51 20.35 5.65
N ASP A 82 30.89 19.08 5.47
CA ASP A 82 31.32 18.25 6.58
C ASP A 82 32.53 18.88 7.29
N PRO A 83 32.63 18.73 8.62
CA PRO A 83 33.81 19.17 9.34
C PRO A 83 35.06 18.50 8.75
N PRO A 84 36.18 19.22 8.63
CA PRO A 84 37.42 18.63 8.14
C PRO A 84 37.78 17.42 9.01
N ALA A 85 38.09 16.30 8.37
CA ALA A 85 38.53 15.12 9.08
C ALA A 85 39.76 15.48 9.93
N GLU A 86 39.65 15.37 11.25
CA GLU A 86 40.83 15.37 12.10
C GLU A 86 41.67 14.17 11.66
N ASN A 87 42.90 14.43 11.22
CA ASN A 87 43.91 13.40 10.95
C ASN A 87 44.36 12.79 12.30
N GLU A 88 43.43 12.24 13.07
CA GLU A 88 43.79 11.27 14.07
C GLU A 88 44.07 9.99 13.31
N ASP A 89 45.35 9.63 13.19
CA ASP A 89 45.81 8.31 12.78
C ASP A 89 45.07 7.27 13.63
N LYS A 90 43.93 6.82 13.13
CA LYS A 90 43.09 5.85 13.82
C LYS A 90 43.82 4.53 13.76
N LEU A 91 44.66 4.28 14.78
CA LEU A 91 45.43 3.06 14.92
C LEU A 91 44.45 1.88 14.89
N ILE A 92 44.43 1.17 13.77
CA ILE A 92 43.69 -0.08 13.63
C ILE A 92 44.47 -1.12 14.46
N PRO A 93 43.88 -1.71 15.52
CA PRO A 93 44.53 -2.79 16.25
C PRO A 93 44.76 -3.98 15.31
N GLN A 94 45.98 -4.52 15.31
CA GLN A 94 46.33 -5.75 14.58
C GLN A 94 45.74 -6.99 15.24
#